data_AF-A0A3N5VS66-F1
#
_entry.id   AF-A0A3N5VS66-F1
#
_cell.length_a   1.000
_cell.length_b   1.000
_cell.length_c   1.000
_cell.angle_alpha   90.00
_cell.angle_beta   90.00
_cell.angle_gamma   90.00
#
_symmetry.space_group_name_H-M   'P 1'
#
loop_
_entity.id
_entity.type
_entity.pdbx_description
1 polymer ?
#
loop_
_entity_poly.entity_id
_entity_poly.type
_entity_poly.pdbx_seq_one_letter_code
_entity_poly.pdbx_strand_id
1 'polypeptide(L)'
;MPGTAPPASKTGPCPHLGLREDPQTCLGYPAEWNLCYRAKPVSAVSLEQQRVLCLSPVYMRCPVFLSERGAPLPKELRGARAGSRSKWALLIATLLLIALGLWAIWRTQAGGATPLLGAISLPLATRPASLKISAPALSATPLALAAFTRAAFPVTCSYFLPSPLWAGLVSVTPLLAHEQVPGPGAGASLKPV
;
A
#
# COMPACT_ATOMS: atom_id res chain seq x y z
N MET A 1 -21.27 22.99 12.92
CA MET A 1 -21.32 21.73 12.16
C MET A 1 -21.79 20.64 13.13
N PRO A 2 -23.08 20.26 13.11
CA PRO A 2 -23.62 19.26 14.02
C PRO A 2 -22.97 17.89 13.74
N GLY A 3 -22.38 17.32 14.79
CA GLY A 3 -21.77 15.99 14.77
C GLY A 3 -22.83 14.93 14.51
N THR A 4 -22.75 14.29 13.35
CA THR A 4 -23.54 13.11 13.02
C THR A 4 -22.99 11.95 13.86
N ALA A 5 -23.84 11.40 14.73
CA ALA A 5 -23.53 10.22 15.52
C ALA A 5 -23.04 9.07 14.61
N PRO A 6 -22.02 8.29 15.02
CA PRO A 6 -21.55 7.17 14.22
C PRO A 6 -22.66 6.11 14.12
N PRO A 7 -22.98 5.59 12.91
CA PRO A 7 -23.99 4.56 12.75
C PRO A 7 -23.57 3.27 13.46
N ALA A 8 -24.58 2.60 14.01
CA ALA A 8 -24.57 1.34 14.74
C ALA A 8 -23.43 0.37 14.40
N SER A 9 -22.86 -0.22 15.45
CA SER A 9 -21.76 -1.19 15.47
C SER A 9 -21.83 -2.20 14.33
N LYS A 10 -20.98 -1.99 13.31
CA LYS A 10 -20.71 -2.99 12.27
C LYS A 10 -19.65 -3.96 12.80
N THR A 11 -20.00 -5.24 12.83
CA THR A 11 -19.13 -6.38 13.16
C THR A 11 -18.07 -6.62 12.07
N GLY A 12 -17.22 -5.63 11.80
CA GLY A 12 -16.31 -5.65 10.65
C GLY A 12 -15.00 -4.90 10.89
N PRO A 13 -14.15 -4.80 9.84
CA PRO A 13 -12.91 -4.06 9.91
C PRO A 13 -13.16 -2.55 10.07
N CYS A 14 -12.13 -1.85 10.54
CA CYS A 14 -12.13 -0.40 10.73
C CYS A 14 -12.52 0.33 9.44
N PRO A 15 -13.53 1.21 9.45
CA PRO A 15 -13.98 1.94 8.26
C PRO A 15 -12.99 3.03 7.79
N HIS A 16 -11.90 3.23 8.52
CA HIS A 16 -10.87 4.21 8.19
C HIS A 16 -9.55 3.57 7.77
N LEU A 17 -9.52 2.25 7.61
CA LEU A 17 -8.38 1.53 7.06
C LEU A 17 -8.65 1.26 5.57
N GLY A 18 -7.80 1.76 4.68
CA GLY A 18 -7.98 1.61 3.24
C GLY A 18 -6.69 1.71 2.45
N LEU A 19 -6.78 1.63 1.12
CA LEU A 19 -5.64 1.74 0.21
C LEU A 19 -5.40 3.19 -0.19
N ARG A 20 -4.16 3.51 -0.60
CA ARG A 20 -3.78 4.84 -1.04
C ARG A 20 -4.64 5.35 -2.20
N GLU A 21 -4.87 4.48 -3.17
CA GLU A 21 -5.61 4.76 -4.40
C GLU A 21 -7.13 4.65 -4.19
N ASP A 22 -7.56 3.86 -3.21
CA ASP A 22 -8.96 3.66 -2.86
C ASP A 22 -9.18 3.60 -1.33
N PRO A 23 -9.46 4.76 -0.69
CA PRO A 23 -9.69 4.85 0.74
C PRO A 23 -10.96 4.13 1.22
N GLN A 24 -11.89 3.83 0.33
CA GLN A 24 -13.18 3.20 0.68
C GLN A 24 -13.10 1.69 0.63
N THR A 25 -12.16 1.13 -0.14
CA THR A 25 -11.89 -0.32 -0.15
C THR A 25 -11.31 -0.75 1.20
N CYS A 26 -12.14 -1.44 1.99
CA CYS A 26 -11.71 -2.14 3.21
C CYS A 26 -11.09 -3.48 2.81
N LEU A 27 -9.77 -3.61 2.90
CA LEU A 27 -9.13 -4.90 2.70
C LEU A 27 -9.37 -5.82 3.90
N GLY A 28 -9.72 -7.08 3.65
CA GLY A 28 -9.91 -8.10 4.68
C GLY A 28 -8.60 -8.76 5.16
N TYR A 29 -7.44 -8.26 4.73
CA TYR A 29 -6.14 -8.83 5.07
C TYR A 29 -5.09 -7.75 5.38
N PRO A 30 -4.11 -8.05 6.26
CA PRO A 30 -3.04 -7.11 6.60
C PRO A 30 -2.09 -6.91 5.42
N ALA A 31 -1.73 -5.65 5.15
CA ALA A 31 -0.79 -5.31 4.10
C ALA A 31 -0.09 -3.96 4.34
N GLU A 32 1.12 -3.79 3.83
CA GLU A 32 1.93 -2.59 4.06
C GLU A 32 1.35 -1.32 3.43
N TRP A 33 0.54 -1.48 2.38
CA TRP A 33 -0.14 -0.40 1.70
C TRP A 33 -1.46 0.05 2.37
N ASN A 34 -1.84 -0.58 3.49
CA ASN A 34 -3.02 -0.15 4.25
C ASN A 34 -2.68 1.11 5.06
N LEU A 35 -3.46 2.16 4.82
CA LEU A 35 -3.30 3.48 5.43
C LEU A 35 -4.46 3.77 6.38
N CYS A 36 -4.14 4.43 7.50
CA CYS A 36 -5.15 4.98 8.39
C CYS A 36 -5.56 6.37 7.92
N TYR A 37 -6.79 6.50 7.42
CA TYR A 37 -7.39 7.76 6.98
C TYR A 37 -7.96 8.61 8.12
N ARG A 38 -8.09 8.03 9.32
CA ARG A 38 -8.45 8.78 10.54
C ARG A 38 -7.26 9.54 11.11
N ALA A 39 -6.04 9.03 10.89
CA ALA A 39 -4.81 9.67 11.34
C ALA A 39 -4.49 10.91 10.51
N LYS A 40 -3.95 11.95 11.14
CA LYS A 40 -3.40 13.12 10.45
C LYS A 40 -1.93 13.34 10.85
N PRO A 41 -0.98 13.30 9.90
CA PRO A 41 -1.16 12.95 8.49
C PRO A 41 -1.56 11.47 8.29
N VAL A 42 -2.18 11.17 7.13
CA VAL A 42 -2.47 9.79 6.72
C VAL A 42 -1.18 8.98 6.76
N SER A 43 -1.23 7.82 7.42
CA SER A 43 -0.04 7.05 7.74
C SER A 43 -0.28 5.54 7.68
N ALA A 44 0.75 4.81 7.29
CA ALA A 44 0.74 3.36 7.24
C ALA A 44 0.66 2.78 8.66
N VAL A 45 -0.14 1.73 8.81
CA VAL A 45 -0.31 1.00 10.07
C VAL A 45 0.58 -0.25 10.05
N SER A 46 1.15 -0.66 11.18
CA SER A 46 1.96 -1.88 11.23
C SER A 46 1.11 -3.12 10.99
N LEU A 47 1.68 -4.16 10.35
CA LEU A 47 0.95 -5.39 10.01
C LEU A 47 0.35 -6.06 11.25
N GLU A 48 1.07 -6.02 12.37
CA GLU A 48 0.60 -6.58 13.64
C GLU A 48 -0.65 -5.86 14.14
N GLN A 49 -0.63 -4.53 14.15
CA GLN A 49 -1.76 -3.71 14.60
C GLN A 49 -2.96 -3.81 13.65
N GLN A 50 -2.71 -4.01 12.36
CA GLN A 50 -3.79 -4.32 11.43
C GLN A 50 -4.50 -5.63 11.80
N ARG A 51 -3.77 -6.70 12.12
CA ARG A 51 -4.34 -8.00 12.51
C ARG A 51 -5.16 -7.92 13.80
N VAL A 52 -4.55 -7.38 14.86
CA VAL A 52 -5.12 -7.46 16.20
C VAL A 52 -6.16 -6.37 16.49
N LEU A 53 -6.10 -5.25 15.74
CA LEU A 53 -6.93 -4.08 16.02
C LEU A 53 -7.75 -3.67 14.80
N CYS A 54 -7.12 -3.20 13.71
CA CYS A 54 -7.85 -2.52 12.63
C CYS A 54 -8.73 -3.46 11.78
N LEU A 55 -8.37 -4.72 11.61
CA LEU A 55 -9.14 -5.71 10.83
C LEU A 55 -10.04 -6.59 11.71
N SER A 56 -10.07 -6.30 13.01
CA SER A 56 -10.88 -7.00 14.01
C SER A 56 -12.07 -6.12 14.42
N PRO A 57 -13.13 -6.70 15.02
CA PRO A 57 -14.22 -5.91 15.62
C PRO A 57 -13.76 -5.06 16.81
N VAL A 58 -12.50 -5.20 17.26
CA VAL A 58 -11.91 -4.45 18.37
C VAL A 58 -11.41 -3.06 17.92
N TYR A 59 -11.53 -2.69 16.64
CA TYR A 59 -11.09 -1.39 16.13
C TYR A 59 -11.71 -0.19 16.87
N MET A 60 -12.88 -0.37 17.50
CA MET A 60 -13.55 0.63 18.35
C MET A 60 -12.68 1.05 19.54
N ARG A 61 -11.72 0.21 19.97
CA ARG A 61 -10.75 0.53 21.03
C ARG A 61 -9.51 1.26 20.52
N CYS A 62 -9.38 1.49 19.21
CA CYS A 62 -8.24 2.20 18.66
C CYS A 62 -8.24 3.66 19.13
N PRO A 63 -7.13 4.16 19.72
CA PRO A 63 -7.07 5.54 20.22
C PRO A 63 -7.25 6.57 19.10
N VAL A 64 -6.79 6.25 17.88
CA VAL A 64 -6.99 7.12 16.72
C VAL A 64 -8.44 7.10 16.24
N PHE A 65 -9.12 5.95 16.32
CA PHE A 65 -10.54 5.85 15.98
C PHE A 65 -11.41 6.68 16.94
N LEU A 66 -11.11 6.62 18.24
CA LEU A 66 -11.80 7.36 19.28
C LEU A 66 -11.52 8.86 19.28
N SER A 67 -10.41 9.30 18.66
CA SER A 67 -10.08 10.72 18.58
C SER A 67 -11.10 11.51 17.73
N GLU A 68 -11.63 12.60 18.27
CA GLU A 68 -12.59 13.49 17.59
C GLU A 68 -11.95 14.29 16.45
N ARG A 69 -10.67 14.65 16.61
CA ARG A 69 -9.90 15.39 15.61
C ARG A 69 -8.70 14.55 15.24
N GLY A 70 -8.56 14.27 13.94
CA GLY A 70 -7.54 13.38 13.39
C GLY A 70 -6.19 13.54 14.07
N ALA A 71 -5.92 12.62 14.99
CA ALA A 71 -4.71 12.59 15.79
C ALA A 71 -3.55 12.01 14.95
N PRO A 72 -2.30 12.36 15.27
CA PRO A 72 -1.17 11.64 14.69
C PRO A 72 -1.23 10.17 15.09
N LEU A 73 -0.94 9.27 14.16
CA LEU A 73 -0.84 7.84 14.47
C LEU A 73 0.29 7.63 15.49
N PRO A 74 0.03 7.00 16.66
CA PRO A 74 1.06 6.67 17.65
C PRO A 74 2.20 5.85 17.04
N LYS A 75 3.40 5.97 17.60
CA LYS A 75 4.60 5.35 17.01
C LYS A 75 4.50 3.83 16.99
N GLU A 76 3.82 3.27 17.98
CA GLU A 76 3.56 1.84 18.19
C GLU A 76 2.61 1.28 17.12
N LEU A 77 1.74 2.15 16.58
CA LEU A 77 0.79 1.80 15.52
C LEU A 77 1.35 2.02 14.12
N ARG A 78 2.46 2.76 13.96
CA ARG A 78 3.04 3.07 12.65
C ARG A 78 3.70 1.86 12.03
N GLY A 79 3.34 1.57 10.78
CA GLY A 79 4.02 0.58 9.94
C GLY A 79 5.25 1.17 9.26
N ALA A 80 6.10 0.28 8.75
CA ALA A 80 7.11 0.66 7.78
C ALA A 80 6.41 1.30 6.58
N ARG A 81 6.81 2.51 6.20
CA ARG A 81 6.29 3.13 4.99
C ARG A 81 6.82 2.35 3.80
N ALA A 82 5.96 1.62 3.10
CA ALA A 82 6.28 1.08 1.79
C ALA A 82 6.70 2.24 0.87
N GLY A 83 7.98 2.27 0.49
CA GLY A 83 8.43 3.01 -0.68
C GLY A 83 8.64 4.53 -0.56
N SER A 84 8.95 5.08 0.61
CA SER A 84 9.63 6.40 0.61
C SER A 84 11.09 6.20 0.17
N ARG A 85 11.32 5.96 -1.13
CA ARG A 85 12.66 5.95 -1.72
C ARG A 85 13.33 7.24 -1.27
N SER A 86 14.29 7.11 -0.36
CA SER A 86 14.85 8.25 0.34
C SER A 86 15.36 9.26 -0.69
N LYS A 87 14.87 10.49 -0.64
CA LYS A 87 15.38 11.56 -1.52
C LYS A 87 16.90 11.66 -1.40
N TRP A 88 17.44 11.39 -0.21
CA TRP A 88 18.88 11.29 0.03
C TRP A 88 19.55 10.16 -0.73
N ALA A 89 18.93 8.97 -0.82
CA ALA A 89 19.49 7.88 -1.60
C ALA A 89 19.57 8.22 -3.10
N LEU A 90 18.55 8.90 -3.63
CA LEU A 90 18.58 9.42 -5.01
C LEU A 90 19.67 10.48 -5.16
N LEU A 91 19.75 11.46 -4.26
CA LEU A 91 20.79 12.50 -4.30
C LEU A 91 22.20 11.91 -4.24
N ILE A 92 22.44 10.95 -3.35
CA ILE A 92 23.74 10.26 -3.21
C ILE A 92 24.07 9.50 -4.50
N ALA A 93 23.11 8.77 -5.08
CA ALA A 93 23.32 8.06 -6.34
C ALA A 93 23.68 9.01 -7.48
N THR A 94 22.98 10.14 -7.61
CA THR A 94 23.29 11.16 -8.63
C THR A 94 24.68 11.76 -8.41
N LEU A 95 25.05 12.05 -7.16
CA LEU A 95 26.34 12.65 -6.82
C LEU A 95 27.50 11.69 -7.08
N LEU A 96 27.31 10.38 -6.85
CA LEU A 96 28.27 9.33 -7.21
C LEU A 96 28.47 9.23 -8.73
N LEU A 97 27.41 9.31 -9.53
CA LEU A 97 27.52 9.29 -11.00
C LEU A 97 28.29 10.50 -11.52
N ILE A 98 28.03 11.69 -10.97
CA ILE A 98 28.77 12.92 -11.32
C ILE A 98 30.24 12.77 -10.93
N ALA A 99 30.54 12.31 -9.71
CA ALA A 99 31.90 12.11 -9.25
C ALA A 99 32.67 11.09 -10.12
N LEU A 100 32.02 9.99 -10.51
CA LEU A 100 32.61 8.98 -11.40
C LEU A 100 32.90 9.55 -12.80
N GLY A 101 31.98 10.38 -13.33
CA GLY A 101 32.16 11.08 -14.61
C GLY A 101 33.33 12.07 -14.56
N LEU A 102 33.40 12.90 -13.51
CA LEU A 102 34.51 13.84 -13.30
C LEU A 102 35.84 13.12 -13.12
N TRP A 103 35.86 12.00 -12.40
CA TRP A 103 37.05 11.17 -12.23
C TRP A 103 37.53 10.58 -13.56
N ALA A 104 36.61 10.11 -14.41
CA ALA A 104 36.95 9.61 -15.74
C ALA A 104 37.55 10.70 -16.65
N ILE A 105 36.96 11.91 -16.65
CA ILE A 105 37.49 13.07 -17.40
C ILE A 105 38.89 13.46 -16.86
N TRP A 106 39.06 13.45 -15.54
CA TRP A 106 40.35 13.76 -14.94
C TRP A 106 41.42 12.74 -15.33
N ARG A 107 41.08 11.45 -15.39
CA ARG A 107 41.97 10.38 -15.85
C ARG A 107 42.41 10.58 -17.31
N THR A 108 41.51 11.03 -18.19
CA THR A 108 41.87 11.30 -19.60
C THR A 108 42.74 12.55 -19.78
N GLN A 109 42.61 13.54 -18.89
CA GLN A 109 43.42 14.77 -18.94
C GLN A 109 44.79 14.60 -18.24
N ALA A 110 44.86 13.78 -17.18
CA ALA A 110 46.08 13.50 -16.44
C ALA A 110 46.96 12.44 -17.11
N GLY A 111 46.37 11.50 -17.85
CA GLY A 111 47.09 10.60 -18.75
C GLY A 111 47.15 11.23 -20.13
N GLY A 112 48.15 12.07 -20.40
CA GLY A 112 48.29 12.81 -21.66
C GLY A 112 48.05 11.94 -22.89
N ALA A 113 46.85 12.04 -23.46
CA ALA A 113 46.58 11.55 -24.79
C ALA A 113 47.32 12.50 -25.76
N THR A 114 48.47 12.06 -26.24
CA THR A 114 49.06 12.61 -27.46
C THR A 114 47.98 12.61 -28.53
N PRO A 115 47.54 13.76 -29.07
CA PRO A 115 46.66 13.74 -30.22
C PRO A 115 47.43 13.03 -31.34
N LEU A 116 46.93 11.87 -31.77
CA LEU A 116 47.39 11.20 -32.98
C LEU A 116 46.98 12.07 -34.18
N LEU A 117 47.68 13.20 -34.36
CA LEU A 117 47.95 13.81 -35.67
C LEU A 117 49.00 12.93 -36.37
N GLY A 118 48.67 11.66 -36.54
CA GLY A 118 49.42 10.70 -37.32
C GLY A 118 48.88 10.72 -38.75
N ALA A 119 49.49 11.56 -39.58
CA ALA A 119 49.60 11.47 -41.03
C ALA A 119 48.54 10.62 -41.76
N ILE A 120 47.46 11.26 -42.22
CA ILE A 120 46.66 10.71 -43.32
C ILE A 120 47.39 11.09 -44.61
N SER A 121 48.25 10.21 -45.11
CA SER A 121 48.71 10.25 -46.51
C SER A 121 47.51 9.99 -47.41
N LEU A 122 47.16 10.95 -48.27
CA LEU A 122 46.15 10.77 -49.32
C LEU A 122 46.68 9.83 -50.41
N PRO A 123 46.05 8.67 -50.70
CA PRO A 123 46.17 8.05 -52.01
C PRO A 123 45.22 8.74 -52.99
N LEU A 124 45.80 9.52 -53.89
CA LEU A 124 45.18 9.98 -55.13
C LEU A 124 45.17 8.81 -56.13
N ALA A 125 44.05 8.13 -56.33
CA ALA A 125 43.87 7.26 -57.51
C ALA A 125 42.44 6.74 -57.71
N THR A 126 41.79 7.29 -58.74
CA THR A 126 41.08 6.59 -59.83
C THR A 126 39.72 5.88 -59.61
N ARG A 127 38.71 6.61 -60.11
CA ARG A 127 37.54 6.21 -60.93
C ARG A 127 36.41 5.31 -60.37
N PRO A 128 35.17 5.54 -60.85
CA PRO A 128 33.94 5.00 -60.30
C PRO A 128 33.57 3.66 -60.92
N ALA A 129 33.12 2.72 -60.09
CA ALA A 129 32.40 1.53 -60.53
C ALA A 129 30.95 1.61 -60.02
N SER A 130 30.05 1.46 -60.99
CA SER A 130 28.59 1.46 -60.92
C SER A 130 27.98 0.81 -59.67
N LEU A 131 27.15 1.56 -58.95
CA LEU A 131 26.20 1.06 -57.97
C LEU A 131 25.01 0.42 -58.70
N LYS A 132 24.96 -0.92 -58.71
CA LYS A 132 23.70 -1.68 -58.79
C LYS A 132 23.49 -2.30 -57.42
N ILE A 133 22.68 -1.66 -56.58
CA ILE A 133 22.14 -2.29 -55.38
C ILE A 133 20.62 -2.25 -55.50
N SER A 134 20.10 -3.44 -55.76
CA SER A 134 18.70 -3.83 -55.79
C SER A 134 18.03 -3.47 -54.46
N ALA A 135 16.82 -2.91 -54.56
CA ALA A 135 15.94 -2.69 -53.42
C ALA A 135 15.44 -4.04 -52.87
N PRO A 136 15.65 -4.38 -51.58
CA PRO A 136 14.84 -5.40 -50.95
C PRO A 136 13.44 -4.84 -50.67
N ALA A 137 12.46 -5.53 -51.23
CA ALA A 137 11.04 -5.24 -51.09
C ALA A 137 10.61 -5.17 -49.62
N LEU A 138 9.72 -4.21 -49.36
CA LEU A 138 8.93 -4.07 -48.14
C LEU A 138 8.15 -5.36 -47.87
N SER A 139 8.58 -6.15 -46.88
CA SER A 139 7.69 -7.12 -46.23
C SER A 139 7.04 -6.44 -45.04
N ALA A 140 5.87 -5.85 -45.30
CA ALA A 140 4.90 -5.54 -44.27
C ALA A 140 4.50 -6.85 -43.58
N THR A 141 4.93 -7.02 -42.34
CA THR A 141 4.40 -8.07 -41.46
C THR A 141 3.06 -7.56 -40.93
N PRO A 142 1.92 -8.18 -41.24
CA PRO A 142 0.71 -7.90 -40.49
C PRO A 142 0.93 -8.45 -39.08
N LEU A 143 1.13 -7.55 -38.11
CA LEU A 143 1.05 -7.94 -36.71
C LEU A 143 -0.41 -8.31 -36.47
N ALA A 144 -0.66 -9.62 -36.38
CA ALA A 144 -1.94 -10.18 -36.04
C ALA A 144 -2.45 -9.49 -34.77
N LEU A 145 -3.55 -8.76 -34.91
CA LEU A 145 -4.35 -8.27 -33.81
C LEU A 145 -4.78 -9.52 -33.02
N ALA A 146 -4.06 -9.84 -31.95
CA ALA A 146 -4.54 -10.80 -30.97
C ALA A 146 -5.80 -10.18 -30.39
N ALA A 147 -6.94 -10.61 -30.92
CA ALA A 147 -8.24 -10.39 -30.31
C ALA A 147 -8.13 -10.96 -28.89
N PHE A 148 -7.95 -10.06 -27.93
CA PHE A 148 -8.07 -10.38 -26.53
C PHE A 148 -9.56 -10.64 -26.31
N THR A 149 -9.98 -11.86 -26.59
CA THR A 149 -11.25 -12.40 -26.12
C THR A 149 -11.20 -12.27 -24.62
N ARG A 150 -11.84 -11.22 -24.13
CA ARG A 150 -12.13 -11.02 -22.72
C ARG A 150 -13.04 -12.19 -22.33
N ALA A 151 -12.43 -13.28 -21.85
CA ALA A 151 -13.14 -14.31 -21.14
C ALA A 151 -13.80 -13.58 -19.97
N ALA A 152 -15.11 -13.34 -20.10
CA ALA A 152 -15.97 -13.06 -18.97
C ALA A 152 -15.94 -14.34 -18.13
N PHE A 153 -14.94 -14.46 -17.28
CA PHE A 153 -15.05 -15.36 -16.14
C PHE A 153 -16.26 -14.85 -15.35
N PRO A 154 -17.33 -15.64 -15.18
CA PRO A 154 -18.24 -15.35 -14.11
C PRO A 154 -17.39 -15.42 -12.85
N VAL A 155 -17.20 -14.27 -12.20
CA VAL A 155 -16.83 -14.25 -10.79
C VAL A 155 -18.05 -14.78 -10.07
N THR A 156 -18.21 -16.10 -10.07
CA THR A 156 -19.01 -16.78 -9.07
C THR A 156 -18.29 -16.52 -7.76
N CYS A 157 -18.76 -15.50 -7.06
CA CYS A 157 -18.50 -15.29 -5.65
C CYS A 157 -19.07 -16.53 -4.94
N SER A 158 -18.26 -17.58 -4.83
CA SER A 158 -18.56 -18.70 -3.95
C SER A 158 -18.42 -18.17 -2.54
N TYR A 159 -19.53 -17.65 -2.01
CA TYR A 159 -19.71 -17.52 -0.59
C TYR A 159 -19.61 -18.94 -0.02
N PHE A 160 -18.42 -19.29 0.46
CA PHE A 160 -18.27 -20.38 1.40
C PHE A 160 -19.08 -19.95 2.63
N LEU A 161 -20.36 -20.34 2.68
CA LEU A 161 -21.09 -20.38 3.93
C LEU A 161 -20.40 -21.46 4.77
N PRO A 162 -19.76 -21.12 5.90
CA PRO A 162 -19.42 -22.15 6.87
C PRO A 162 -20.71 -22.83 7.29
N SER A 163 -20.78 -24.15 7.08
CA SER A 163 -21.88 -25.00 7.51
C SER A 163 -22.13 -24.82 9.01
N PRO A 164 -23.36 -24.50 9.47
CA PRO A 164 -23.68 -24.56 10.89
C PRO A 164 -23.95 -26.04 11.25
N LEU A 165 -22.88 -26.82 11.48
CA LEU A 165 -22.98 -28.17 12.07
C LEU A 165 -23.03 -28.12 13.61
N TRP A 166 -23.83 -27.21 14.15
CA TRP A 166 -24.17 -27.22 15.58
C TRP A 166 -25.66 -26.96 15.79
N ALA A 167 -26.51 -27.65 15.03
CA ALA A 167 -27.82 -28.04 15.53
C ALA A 167 -27.64 -29.16 16.58
N GLY A 168 -26.92 -28.85 17.66
CA GLY A 168 -26.83 -29.66 18.87
C GLY A 168 -27.95 -29.20 19.78
N LEU A 169 -28.98 -30.05 19.88
CA LEU A 169 -30.08 -29.95 20.84
C LEU A 169 -29.54 -29.73 22.26
N VAL A 170 -29.58 -28.49 22.76
CA VAL A 170 -29.55 -28.23 24.19
C VAL A 170 -30.99 -28.24 24.65
N SER A 171 -31.37 -29.39 25.19
CA SER A 171 -32.64 -29.62 25.86
C SER A 171 -32.83 -28.60 26.98
N VAL A 172 -34.01 -27.97 26.96
CA VAL A 172 -34.50 -27.04 27.96
C VAL A 172 -34.62 -27.77 29.30
N THR A 173 -33.91 -27.29 30.33
CA THR A 173 -34.29 -27.52 31.73
C THR A 173 -34.50 -26.16 32.38
N PRO A 174 -35.75 -25.75 32.66
CA PRO A 174 -36.00 -24.58 33.49
C PRO A 174 -35.80 -25.03 34.95
N LEU A 175 -34.63 -24.74 35.51
CA LEU A 175 -34.45 -24.84 36.96
C LEU A 175 -35.04 -23.58 37.59
N LEU A 176 -36.20 -23.75 38.22
CA LEU A 176 -36.80 -22.83 39.15
C LEU A 176 -35.77 -22.52 40.25
N ALA A 177 -35.11 -21.36 40.18
CA ALA A 177 -34.29 -20.84 41.27
C ALA A 177 -34.78 -19.44 41.62
N HIS A 178 -35.43 -19.42 42.77
CA HIS A 178 -36.05 -18.34 43.47
C HIS A 178 -34.95 -17.56 44.22
N GLU A 179 -34.64 -16.31 43.86
CA GLU A 179 -33.85 -15.45 44.77
C GLU A 179 -34.17 -13.96 44.59
N GLN A 180 -35.23 -13.56 45.28
CA GLN A 180 -35.31 -12.45 46.23
C GLN A 180 -34.57 -11.14 45.90
N VAL A 181 -35.35 -10.14 45.52
CA VAL A 181 -35.00 -8.71 45.44
C VAL A 181 -34.75 -8.13 46.84
N PRO A 182 -33.57 -7.57 47.15
CA PRO A 182 -33.41 -6.66 48.28
C PRO A 182 -33.78 -5.23 47.84
N GLY A 183 -34.73 -4.64 48.57
CA GLY A 183 -35.33 -3.34 48.28
C GLY A 183 -34.41 -2.11 48.47
N PRO A 184 -34.91 -0.91 48.12
CA PRO A 184 -34.16 0.34 48.22
C PRO A 184 -34.06 0.81 49.68
N GLY A 185 -32.86 0.72 50.24
CA GLY A 185 -32.51 1.34 51.51
C GLY A 185 -32.31 2.84 51.36
N ALA A 186 -33.32 3.60 51.76
CA ALA A 186 -33.18 5.01 52.12
C ALA A 186 -32.28 5.15 53.35
N GLY A 187 -31.34 6.10 53.34
CA GLY A 187 -30.46 6.36 54.48
C GLY A 187 -29.61 7.60 54.27
N ALA A 188 -30.15 8.74 54.71
CA ALA A 188 -29.44 10.01 54.83
C ALA A 188 -28.27 9.93 55.82
N SER A 189 -27.18 10.65 55.56
CA SER A 189 -26.45 11.32 56.65
C SER A 189 -25.50 12.40 56.15
N LEU A 190 -25.85 13.64 56.51
CA LEU A 190 -24.97 14.81 56.54
C LEU A 190 -23.83 14.59 57.55
N LYS A 191 -22.63 15.10 57.25
CA LYS A 191 -21.87 15.89 58.22
C LYS A 191 -20.78 16.74 57.54
N PRO A 192 -20.63 18.02 57.96
CA PRO A 192 -19.50 18.88 57.58
C PRO A 192 -18.41 18.84 58.65
N VAL A 193 -17.16 19.06 58.23
CA VAL A 193 -16.10 19.78 58.97
C VAL A 193 -15.27 20.54 57.94
#